data_AF-A0A927B7E3-F1
#
_entry.id   AF-A0A927B7E3-F1
#
_cell.length_a   1.000
_cell.length_b   1.000
_cell.length_c   1.000
_cell.angle_alpha   90.00
_cell.angle_beta   90.00
_cell.angle_gamma   90.00
#
_symmetry.space_group_name_H-M   'P 1'
#
loop_
_entity.id
_entity.type
_entity.pdbx_description
1 polymer ?
#
loop_
_entity_poly.entity_id
_entity_poly.type
_entity_poly.pdbx_seq_one_letter_code
_entity_poly.pdbx_strand_id
1 'polypeptide(L)'
;MMMRFSGGYVLYSSAPASQSTAIGVQLLSGGNAWTTISDSTRKEKFRPADGANFLQKISAMRLGSWNYKGQDLKQYRHYGPMAQDFFADFGQDELGAIGEDKSINQADFDGVNLIAIQALIKKVERLEAYNQHLRAELKASRQDQQLTQELATFLARLSTQLNTPAASLKL
;
A
#
# COMPACT_ATOMS: atom_id res chain seq x y z
N MET A 1 2.64 -13.68 -39.64
CA MET A 1 3.93 -14.42 -39.63
C MET A 1 4.13 -14.96 -38.22
N MET A 2 4.50 -16.23 -38.07
CA MET A 2 4.79 -16.85 -36.76
C MET A 2 6.31 -16.96 -36.62
N MET A 3 6.86 -16.47 -35.50
CA MET A 3 8.26 -16.67 -35.13
C MET A 3 8.32 -17.66 -33.97
N ARG A 4 9.23 -18.65 -34.04
CA ARG A 4 9.35 -19.71 -33.03
C ARG A 4 10.77 -19.72 -32.46
N PHE A 5 10.88 -19.52 -31.15
CA PHE A 5 12.13 -19.58 -30.39
C PHE A 5 12.00 -20.66 -29.30
N SER A 6 12.07 -21.94 -29.69
CA SER A 6 11.80 -23.07 -28.77
C SER A 6 12.74 -23.11 -27.57
N GLY A 7 13.97 -22.62 -27.70
CA GLY A 7 14.93 -22.50 -26.61
C GLY A 7 14.78 -21.23 -25.75
N GLY A 8 13.81 -20.38 -26.05
CA GLY A 8 13.72 -19.02 -25.50
C GLY A 8 14.63 -18.03 -26.23
N TYR A 9 14.71 -16.81 -25.69
CA TYR A 9 15.53 -15.74 -26.22
C TYR A 9 15.95 -14.76 -25.12
N VAL A 10 17.15 -14.20 -25.24
CA VAL A 10 17.68 -13.17 -24.33
C VAL A 10 18.00 -11.92 -25.15
N LEU A 11 17.42 -10.79 -24.73
CA LEU A 11 17.64 -9.47 -25.33
C LEU A 11 18.50 -8.66 -24.37
N TYR A 12 19.79 -8.51 -24.70
CA TYR A 12 20.66 -7.56 -24.01
C TYR A 12 20.54 -6.18 -24.68
N SER A 13 20.33 -5.15 -23.87
CA SER A 13 20.24 -3.75 -24.31
C SER A 13 21.48 -2.92 -23.93
N SER A 14 22.43 -3.53 -23.23
CA SER A 14 23.75 -2.98 -22.93
C SER A 14 24.82 -3.69 -23.75
N ALA A 15 25.89 -3.00 -24.16
CA ALA A 15 27.13 -3.66 -24.58
C ALA A 15 27.84 -4.17 -23.30
N PRO A 16 27.78 -5.47 -22.96
CA PRO A 16 28.31 -5.93 -21.69
C PRO A 16 29.84 -6.05 -21.79
N ALA A 17 30.56 -5.54 -20.79
CA ALA A 17 31.96 -5.94 -20.60
C ALA A 17 32.05 -7.39 -20.06
N SER A 18 30.97 -7.89 -19.44
CA SER A 18 30.85 -9.25 -18.88
C SER A 18 29.37 -9.68 -18.74
N GLN A 19 29.12 -10.98 -18.50
CA GLN A 19 27.77 -11.47 -18.16
C GLN A 19 27.18 -10.81 -16.91
N SER A 20 28.01 -10.42 -15.93
CA SER A 20 27.54 -9.79 -14.68
C SER A 20 27.11 -8.34 -14.85
N THR A 21 27.51 -7.68 -15.93
CA THR A 21 27.15 -6.28 -16.25
C THR A 21 26.12 -6.15 -17.36
N ALA A 22 25.72 -7.29 -17.95
CA ALA A 22 24.71 -7.31 -18.99
C ALA A 22 23.32 -6.97 -18.43
N ILE A 23 22.66 -6.01 -19.07
CA ILE A 23 21.30 -5.54 -18.78
C ILE A 23 20.38 -5.99 -19.90
N GLY A 24 19.19 -6.46 -19.56
CA GLY A 24 18.26 -7.00 -20.55
C GLY A 24 17.08 -7.74 -19.96
N VAL A 25 16.35 -8.40 -20.86
CA VAL A 25 15.20 -9.26 -20.56
C VAL A 25 15.38 -10.61 -21.24
N GLN A 26 14.77 -11.65 -20.68
CA GLN A 26 14.78 -12.99 -21.26
C GLN A 26 13.37 -13.58 -21.26
N LEU A 27 13.03 -14.26 -22.35
CA LEU A 27 11.89 -15.17 -22.43
C LEU A 27 12.47 -16.58 -22.37
N LEU A 28 12.30 -17.27 -21.25
CA LEU A 28 12.85 -18.61 -21.05
C LEU A 28 12.12 -19.64 -21.94
N SER A 29 12.81 -20.75 -22.25
CA SER A 29 12.20 -21.90 -22.93
C SER A 29 10.91 -22.34 -22.21
N GLY A 30 9.80 -22.39 -22.94
CA GLY A 30 8.48 -22.72 -22.37
C GLY A 30 7.87 -21.65 -21.45
N GLY A 31 8.51 -20.48 -21.30
CA GLY A 31 7.98 -19.35 -20.56
C GLY A 31 6.86 -18.63 -21.32
N ASN A 32 6.00 -17.92 -20.57
CA ASN A 32 4.86 -17.19 -21.09
C ASN A 32 4.94 -15.66 -20.86
N ALA A 33 6.03 -15.18 -20.24
CA ALA A 33 6.24 -13.78 -19.92
C ALA A 33 7.74 -13.43 -19.95
N TRP A 34 8.03 -12.15 -20.11
CA TRP A 34 9.38 -11.63 -19.95
C TRP A 34 9.85 -11.76 -18.50
N THR A 35 11.12 -12.11 -18.33
CA THR A 35 11.80 -12.01 -17.03
C THR A 35 12.93 -10.99 -17.15
N THR A 36 12.92 -10.00 -16.26
CA THR A 36 13.88 -8.90 -16.25
C THR A 36 15.12 -9.31 -15.46
N ILE A 37 16.32 -9.04 -16.00
CA ILE A 37 17.57 -9.22 -15.26
C ILE A 37 17.56 -8.24 -14.08
N SER A 38 17.52 -8.77 -12.85
CA SER A 38 17.21 -7.97 -11.64
C SER A 38 18.01 -8.43 -10.40
N ASP A 39 19.12 -9.13 -10.61
CA ASP A 39 20.00 -9.66 -9.56
C ASP A 39 20.60 -8.52 -8.69
N SER A 40 20.61 -8.70 -7.38
CA SER A 40 21.10 -7.68 -6.43
C SER A 40 22.60 -7.40 -6.56
N THR A 41 23.39 -8.38 -7.00
CA THR A 41 24.84 -8.23 -7.25
C THR A 41 25.13 -7.36 -8.48
N ARG A 42 24.11 -7.05 -9.28
CA ARG A 42 24.18 -6.15 -10.44
C ARG A 42 23.56 -4.78 -10.18
N LYS A 43 23.14 -4.53 -8.94
CA LYS A 43 22.51 -3.28 -8.51
C LYS A 43 23.38 -2.64 -7.45
N GLU A 44 23.38 -1.32 -7.44
CA GLU A 44 24.13 -0.52 -6.49
C GLU A 44 23.35 0.73 -6.09
N LYS A 45 23.87 1.50 -5.14
CA LYS A 45 23.28 2.76 -4.66
C LYS A 45 21.85 2.62 -4.14
N PHE A 46 21.58 1.52 -3.41
CA PHE A 46 20.29 1.28 -2.78
C PHE A 46 19.90 2.43 -1.84
N ARG A 47 18.68 2.93 -2.01
CA ARG A 47 18.06 3.91 -1.12
C ARG A 47 16.70 3.39 -0.65
N PRO A 48 16.36 3.55 0.63
CA PRO A 48 15.02 3.21 1.10
C PRO A 48 13.99 4.15 0.47
N ALA A 49 12.86 3.59 0.04
CA ALA A 49 11.76 4.39 -0.47
C ALA A 49 10.94 5.01 0.68
N ASP A 50 10.53 6.26 0.52
CA ASP A 50 9.53 6.88 1.40
C ASP A 50 8.13 6.39 1.01
N GLY A 51 7.69 5.32 1.66
CA GLY A 51 6.38 4.74 1.41
C GLY A 51 5.21 5.70 1.64
N ALA A 52 5.32 6.68 2.55
CA ALA A 52 4.25 7.64 2.78
C ALA A 52 4.13 8.61 1.60
N ASN A 53 5.27 9.07 1.06
CA ASN A 53 5.32 9.89 -0.15
C ASN A 53 4.76 9.14 -1.36
N PHE A 54 5.10 7.86 -1.54
CA PHE A 54 4.58 7.03 -2.62
C PHE A 54 3.05 6.88 -2.55
N LEU A 55 2.50 6.60 -1.36
CA LEU A 55 1.05 6.53 -1.18
C LEU A 55 0.36 7.86 -1.47
N GLN A 56 0.96 8.98 -1.07
CA GLN A 56 0.41 10.31 -1.34
C GLN A 56 0.35 10.59 -2.85
N LYS A 57 1.45 10.34 -3.58
CA LYS A 57 1.50 10.49 -5.04
C LYS A 57 0.47 9.62 -5.74
N ILE A 58 0.43 8.32 -5.43
CA ILE A 58 -0.57 7.40 -6.00
C ILE A 58 -2.00 7.84 -5.70
N SER A 59 -2.27 8.37 -4.49
CA SER A 59 -3.62 8.82 -4.14
C SER A 59 -4.09 10.03 -4.95
N ALA A 60 -3.17 10.86 -5.43
CA ALA A 60 -3.44 12.02 -6.27
C ALA A 60 -3.35 11.72 -7.78
N MET A 61 -2.73 10.58 -8.14
CA MET A 61 -2.49 10.19 -9.51
C MET A 61 -3.80 9.93 -10.26
N ARG A 62 -3.91 10.50 -11.45
CA ARG A 62 -5.03 10.24 -12.34
C ARG A 62 -4.96 8.81 -12.88
N LEU A 63 -5.88 7.98 -12.42
CA LEU A 63 -6.06 6.61 -12.91
C LEU A 63 -7.39 6.50 -13.65
N GLY A 64 -7.40 5.68 -14.69
CA GLY A 64 -8.61 5.44 -15.45
C GLY A 64 -8.41 4.37 -16.50
N SER A 65 -9.36 4.32 -17.43
CA SER A 65 -9.28 3.44 -18.58
C SER A 65 -9.19 4.22 -19.87
N TRP A 66 -8.48 3.66 -20.84
CA TRP A 66 -8.12 4.33 -22.08
C TRP A 66 -7.91 3.32 -23.21
N ASN A 67 -7.87 3.83 -24.43
CA ASN A 67 -7.55 3.07 -25.65
C ASN A 67 -6.48 3.84 -26.41
N TYR A 68 -5.62 3.14 -27.16
CA TYR A 68 -4.74 3.83 -28.10
C TYR A 68 -5.55 4.42 -29.25
N LYS A 69 -5.09 5.56 -29.78
CA LYS A 69 -5.65 6.12 -31.03
C LYS A 69 -5.51 5.09 -32.14
N GLY A 70 -6.61 4.83 -32.86
CA GLY A 70 -6.66 3.84 -33.94
C GLY A 70 -6.97 2.40 -33.51
N GLN A 71 -7.09 2.11 -32.21
CA GLN A 71 -7.58 0.79 -31.76
C GLN A 71 -9.09 0.67 -31.95
N ASP A 72 -9.54 -0.56 -32.25
CA ASP A 72 -10.96 -0.91 -32.19
C ASP A 72 -11.49 -0.70 -30.77
N LEU A 73 -12.41 0.25 -30.63
CA LEU A 73 -13.01 0.66 -29.35
C LEU A 73 -13.86 -0.44 -28.71
N LYS A 74 -14.30 -1.44 -29.48
CA LYS A 74 -15.10 -2.56 -28.98
C LYS A 74 -14.25 -3.73 -28.48
N GLN A 75 -13.00 -3.84 -28.94
CA GLN A 75 -12.13 -4.98 -28.62
C GLN A 75 -11.08 -4.64 -27.57
N TYR A 76 -10.57 -3.41 -27.59
CA TYR A 76 -9.45 -3.03 -26.73
C TYR A 76 -9.89 -2.06 -25.66
N ARG A 77 -9.38 -2.25 -24.45
CA ARG A 77 -9.47 -1.30 -23.34
C ARG A 77 -8.31 -1.59 -22.40
N HIS A 78 -7.66 -0.54 -21.91
CA HIS A 78 -6.55 -0.63 -20.97
C HIS A 78 -6.89 0.14 -19.70
N TYR A 79 -6.23 -0.22 -18.60
CA TYR A 79 -6.29 0.49 -17.33
C TYR A 79 -4.89 0.93 -16.94
N GLY A 80 -4.78 2.11 -16.33
CA GLY A 80 -3.52 2.59 -15.77
C GLY A 80 -3.36 4.10 -15.84
N PRO A 81 -2.22 4.60 -15.37
CA PRO A 81 -1.87 6.00 -15.49
C PRO A 81 -1.47 6.37 -16.92
N MET A 82 -1.33 7.66 -17.16
CA MET A 82 -0.59 8.17 -18.32
C MET A 82 0.90 8.26 -17.99
N ALA A 83 1.77 8.07 -18.98
CA ALA A 83 3.23 8.11 -18.78
C ALA A 83 3.72 9.44 -18.19
N GLN A 84 3.14 10.56 -18.62
CA GLN A 84 3.49 11.89 -18.12
C GLN A 84 3.15 12.04 -16.63
N ASP A 85 1.99 11.55 -16.21
CA ASP A 85 1.55 11.61 -14.82
C ASP A 85 2.47 10.73 -13.95
N PHE A 86 2.79 9.52 -14.42
CA PHE A 86 3.72 8.62 -13.73
C PHE A 86 5.14 9.21 -13.63
N PHE A 87 5.65 9.80 -14.72
CA PHE A 87 6.97 10.42 -14.75
C PHE A 87 7.04 11.70 -13.88
N ALA A 88 5.97 12.50 -13.83
CA ALA A 88 5.91 13.65 -12.93
C ALA A 88 6.01 13.24 -11.46
N ASP A 89 5.38 12.12 -11.07
CA ASP A 89 5.38 11.65 -9.69
C ASP A 89 6.62 10.81 -9.33
N PHE A 90 7.10 9.95 -10.24
CA PHE A 90 8.12 8.93 -9.95
C PHE A 90 9.35 8.99 -10.86
N GLY A 91 9.35 9.89 -11.84
CA GLY A 91 10.41 9.99 -12.84
C GLY A 91 11.59 10.85 -12.46
N GLN A 92 11.62 11.41 -11.25
CA GLN A 92 12.73 12.21 -10.74
C GLN A 92 12.95 11.99 -9.24
N ASP A 93 14.21 11.85 -8.85
CA ASP A 93 14.67 11.85 -7.45
C ASP A 93 15.96 12.68 -7.29
N GLU A 94 16.58 12.62 -6.12
CA GLU A 94 17.83 13.35 -5.84
C GLU A 94 19.04 12.90 -6.69
N LEU A 95 18.99 11.70 -7.28
CA LEU A 95 20.04 11.14 -8.13
C LEU A 95 19.84 11.47 -9.60
N GLY A 96 18.60 11.78 -10.01
CA GLY A 96 18.30 12.28 -11.34
C GLY A 96 16.97 11.75 -11.89
N ALA A 97 16.91 11.60 -13.21
CA ALA A 97 15.72 11.14 -13.91
C ALA A 97 15.64 9.60 -13.94
N ILE A 98 14.42 9.08 -13.76
CA ILE A 98 14.05 7.67 -13.84
C ILE A 98 13.04 7.54 -14.98
N GLY A 99 13.38 6.82 -16.04
CA GLY A 99 12.52 6.70 -17.22
C GLY A 99 12.35 8.01 -17.99
N GLU A 100 11.17 8.20 -18.61
CA GLU A 100 10.82 9.39 -19.40
C GLU A 100 9.29 9.57 -19.47
N ASP A 101 8.80 10.61 -20.17
CA ASP A 101 7.41 11.08 -20.07
C ASP A 101 6.43 10.45 -21.09
N LYS A 102 6.87 9.55 -21.97
CA LYS A 102 6.05 8.94 -23.05
C LYS A 102 5.90 7.44 -22.96
N SER A 103 6.62 6.78 -22.07
CA SER A 103 6.51 5.35 -21.79
C SER A 103 6.65 5.08 -20.30
N ILE A 104 6.20 3.90 -19.89
CA ILE A 104 6.33 3.43 -18.52
C ILE A 104 7.12 2.13 -18.60
N ASN A 105 8.27 2.10 -17.93
CA ASN A 105 9.00 0.85 -17.75
C ASN A 105 8.21 -0.06 -16.82
N GLN A 106 7.91 -1.28 -17.27
CA GLN A 106 7.09 -2.22 -16.51
C GLN A 106 7.73 -2.60 -15.16
N ALA A 107 9.06 -2.78 -15.11
CA ALA A 107 9.74 -3.14 -13.87
C ALA A 107 9.70 -1.99 -12.85
N ASP A 108 9.84 -0.74 -13.31
CA ASP A 108 9.71 0.44 -12.45
C ASP A 108 8.25 0.61 -11.96
N PHE A 109 7.27 0.38 -12.84
CA PHE A 109 5.85 0.38 -12.48
C PHE A 109 5.54 -0.65 -11.39
N ASP A 110 6.02 -1.89 -11.55
CA ASP A 110 5.87 -2.95 -10.55
C ASP A 110 6.60 -2.61 -9.24
N GLY A 111 7.78 -1.99 -9.32
CA GLY A 111 8.54 -1.50 -8.16
C GLY A 111 7.78 -0.45 -7.35
N VAL A 112 7.23 0.57 -8.02
CA VAL A 112 6.37 1.60 -7.40
C VAL A 112 5.16 0.95 -6.71
N ASN A 113 4.49 0.00 -7.37
CA ASN A 113 3.35 -0.71 -6.80
C ASN A 113 3.73 -1.51 -5.55
N LEU A 114 4.84 -2.24 -5.57
CA LEU A 114 5.30 -3.02 -4.41
C LEU A 114 5.69 -2.13 -3.21
N ILE A 115 6.34 -1.00 -3.47
CA ILE A 115 6.65 0.00 -2.42
C ILE A 115 5.35 0.51 -1.79
N ALA A 116 4.36 0.87 -2.61
CA ALA A 116 3.07 1.35 -2.16
C ALA A 116 2.29 0.30 -1.37
N ILE A 117 2.28 -0.96 -1.83
CA ILE A 117 1.63 -2.07 -1.13
C ILE A 117 2.27 -2.28 0.26
N GLN A 118 3.61 -2.32 0.34
CA GLN A 118 4.29 -2.43 1.64
C GLN A 118 3.98 -1.26 2.57
N ALA A 119 3.93 -0.04 2.03
CA ALA A 119 3.57 1.15 2.80
C ALA A 119 2.13 1.08 3.31
N LEU A 120 1.21 0.59 2.47
CA LEU A 120 -0.20 0.42 2.81
C LEU A 120 -0.39 -0.64 3.90
N ILE A 121 0.27 -1.80 3.79
CA ILE A 121 0.25 -2.85 4.83
C ILE A 121 0.67 -2.26 6.18
N LYS A 122 1.81 -1.57 6.23
CA LYS A 122 2.30 -0.92 7.47
C LYS A 122 1.31 0.12 8.01
N LYS A 123 0.60 0.84 7.14
CA LYS A 123 -0.41 1.82 7.54
C LYS A 123 -1.65 1.12 8.13
N VAL A 124 -2.09 0.02 7.52
CA VAL A 124 -3.22 -0.79 8.01
C VAL A 124 -2.90 -1.37 9.38
N GLU A 125 -1.74 -2.00 9.56
CA GLU A 125 -1.32 -2.57 10.85
C GLU A 125 -1.31 -1.52 11.97
N ARG A 126 -0.78 -0.31 11.69
CA ARG A 126 -0.81 0.80 12.66
C ARG A 126 -2.23 1.24 13.00
N LEU A 127 -3.10 1.34 11.99
CA LEU A 127 -4.50 1.73 12.20
C LEU A 127 -5.27 0.69 13.00
N GLU A 128 -5.02 -0.61 12.74
CA GLU A 128 -5.63 -1.72 13.50
C GLU A 128 -5.18 -1.71 14.95
N ALA A 129 -3.88 -1.57 15.22
CA ALA A 129 -3.35 -1.46 16.57
C ALA A 129 -3.94 -0.26 17.33
N TYR A 130 -4.03 0.90 16.67
CA TYR A 130 -4.65 2.09 17.25
C TYR A 130 -6.15 1.89 17.51
N ASN A 131 -6.88 1.22 16.61
CA ASN A 131 -8.29 0.90 16.81
C ASN A 131 -8.49 -0.03 18.00
N GLN A 132 -7.64 -1.05 18.16
CA GLN A 132 -7.68 -1.97 19.29
C GLN A 132 -7.43 -1.23 20.61
N HIS A 133 -6.44 -0.35 20.64
CA HIS A 133 -6.15 0.48 21.80
C HIS A 133 -7.34 1.36 22.18
N LEU A 134 -7.91 2.12 21.23
CA LEU A 134 -9.09 2.95 21.48
C LEU A 134 -10.30 2.14 21.96
N ARG A 135 -10.50 0.92 21.44
CA ARG A 135 -11.58 0.03 21.89
C ARG A 135 -11.37 -0.43 23.33
N ALA A 136 -10.13 -0.69 23.74
CA ALA A 136 -9.81 -1.04 25.12
C ALA A 136 -10.06 0.13 26.07
N GLU A 137 -9.62 1.35 25.71
CA GLU A 137 -9.88 2.57 26.50
C GLU A 137 -11.38 2.87 26.62
N LEU A 138 -12.13 2.76 25.52
CA LEU A 138 -13.58 2.96 25.54
C LEU A 138 -14.30 1.94 26.44
N LYS A 139 -13.83 0.69 26.44
CA LYS A 139 -14.38 -0.36 27.33
C LYS A 139 -14.10 -0.03 28.80
N ALA A 140 -12.88 0.38 29.12
CA ALA A 140 -12.50 0.78 30.48
C ALA A 140 -13.32 1.99 30.96
N SER A 141 -13.42 3.04 30.15
CA SER A 141 -14.20 4.24 30.49
C SER A 141 -15.69 3.94 30.71
N ARG A 142 -16.29 3.04 29.90
CA ARG A 142 -17.68 2.60 30.12
C ARG A 142 -17.85 1.83 31.43
N GLN A 143 -16.88 1.02 31.80
CA GLN A 143 -16.90 0.29 33.07
C GLN A 143 -16.79 1.24 34.27
N ASP A 144 -15.93 2.26 34.18
CA ASP A 144 -15.81 3.29 35.22
C ASP A 144 -17.10 4.12 35.37
N GLN A 145 -17.73 4.48 34.25
CA GLN A 145 -19.03 5.15 34.24
C GLN A 145 -20.11 4.30 34.89
N GLN A 146 -20.13 2.99 34.60
CA GLN A 146 -21.09 2.07 35.21
C GLN A 146 -20.87 1.94 36.72
N LEU A 147 -19.64 1.75 37.18
CA LEU A 147 -19.30 1.69 38.61
C LEU A 147 -19.66 2.99 39.33
N THR A 148 -19.42 4.14 38.70
CA THR A 148 -19.80 5.46 39.24
C THR A 148 -21.30 5.57 39.40
N GLN A 149 -22.08 5.10 38.42
CA GLN A 149 -23.55 5.10 38.47
C GLN A 149 -24.08 4.14 39.55
N GLU A 150 -23.48 2.96 39.69
CA GLU A 150 -23.82 1.99 40.73
C GLU A 150 -23.52 2.55 42.13
N LEU A 151 -22.36 3.18 42.32
CA LEU A 151 -21.98 3.85 43.57
C LEU A 151 -22.95 4.99 43.91
N ALA A 152 -23.28 5.85 42.94
CA ALA A 152 -24.25 6.93 43.13
C ALA A 152 -25.63 6.39 43.56
N THR A 153 -26.07 5.30 42.93
CA THR A 153 -27.33 4.63 43.27
C THR A 153 -27.29 4.02 44.67
N PHE A 154 -26.17 3.40 45.05
CA PHE A 154 -25.98 2.83 46.39
C PHE A 154 -26.00 3.91 47.47
N LEU A 155 -25.27 5.01 47.27
CA LEU A 155 -25.26 6.15 48.20
C LEU A 155 -26.65 6.75 48.38
N ALA A 156 -27.42 6.93 47.30
CA ALA A 156 -28.79 7.42 47.37
C ALA A 156 -29.72 6.48 48.17
N ARG A 157 -29.55 5.16 48.05
CA ARG A 157 -30.30 4.18 48.86
C ARG A 157 -29.93 4.26 50.34
N LEU A 158 -28.64 4.34 50.63
CA LEU A 158 -28.13 4.39 52.00
C LEU A 158 -28.58 5.68 52.71
N SER A 159 -28.54 6.83 52.02
CA SER A 159 -29.08 8.09 52.56
C SER A 159 -30.58 8.01 52.82
N THR A 160 -31.34 7.32 51.96
CA THR A 160 -32.79 7.14 52.16
C THR A 160 -33.08 6.28 53.39
N GLN A 161 -32.33 5.19 53.59
CA GLN A 161 -32.49 4.32 54.76
C GLN A 161 -32.15 5.03 56.08
N LEU A 162 -31.06 5.82 56.10
CA LEU A 162 -30.64 6.55 57.30
C LEU A 162 -31.62 7.68 57.68
N ASN A 163 -32.29 8.28 56.70
CA ASN A 163 -33.27 9.36 56.94
C ASN A 163 -34.70 8.86 57.15
N THR A 164 -34.94 7.54 57.15
CA THR A 164 -36.26 6.99 57.47
C THR A 164 -36.41 6.94 58.99
N PRO A 165 -37.36 7.68 59.61
CA PRO A 165 -37.54 7.63 61.06
C PRO A 165 -37.89 6.20 61.49
N ALA A 166 -37.24 5.69 62.54
CA ALA A 166 -37.56 4.39 63.11
C ALA A 166 -39.07 4.34 63.40
N ALA A 167 -39.78 3.47 62.67
CA ALA A 167 -41.20 3.27 62.89
C ALA A 167 -41.38 2.85 64.35
N SER A 168 -41.98 3.75 65.13
CA SER A 168 -42.28 3.58 66.54
C SER A 168 -42.84 2.17 66.79
N LEU A 169 -42.07 1.33 67.49
CA LEU A 169 -42.56 0.10 68.10
C LEU A 169 -43.64 0.52 69.11
N LYS A 170 -44.90 0.42 68.70
CA LYS A 170 -46.03 0.46 69.62
C LYS A 170 -46.09 -0.92 70.30
N LEU A 171 -45.65 -0.94 71.55
CA LEU A 171 -45.98 -1.95 72.57
C LEU A 171 -47.50 -2.00 72.78
#